data_AF-A0A2D8KS10-F1
#
_entry.id   AF-A0A2D8KS10-F1
#
_cell.length_a   1.000
_cell.length_b   1.000
_cell.length_c   1.000
_cell.angle_alpha   90.00
_cell.angle_beta   90.00
_cell.angle_gamma   90.00
#
_symmetry.space_group_name_H-M   'P 1'
#
loop_
_entity.id
_entity.type
_entity.pdbx_description
1 polymer ?
#
loop_
_entity_poly.entity_id
_entity_poly.type
_entity_poly.pdbx_seq_one_letter_code
_entity_poly.pdbx_strand_id
1 'polypeptide(L)'
;REIQFFSHVIHLVSKVTGTKDPEVDTPQIVADTFPAGTLSGAPKPMALRLIEEIENVNRSAYGGAIGFMDFNGNFNHAIVIRSFVSKNHELHYQAGAGIVSESKPENELQEVFNKLGALTKALEIAEEI
;
A
#
# COMPACT_ATOMS: atom_id res chain seq x y z
N ARG A 1 -18.88 7.33 -0.93
CA ARG A 1 -17.60 7.99 -0.59
C ARG A 1 -17.70 8.40 0.87
N GLU A 2 -16.82 7.88 1.71
CA GLU A 2 -16.78 8.14 3.15
C GLU A 2 -15.43 8.81 3.49
N ILE A 3 -15.44 9.72 4.46
CA ILE A 3 -14.23 10.36 4.97
C ILE A 3 -13.77 9.57 6.19
N GLN A 4 -12.54 9.07 6.16
CA GLN A 4 -11.91 8.39 7.30
C GLN A 4 -10.77 9.23 7.86
N PHE A 5 -10.77 9.39 9.20
CA PHE A 5 -9.78 10.16 9.93
C PHE A 5 -8.73 9.22 10.53
N PHE A 6 -7.45 9.45 10.20
CA PHE A 6 -6.30 8.78 10.83
C PHE A 6 -5.46 9.82 11.59
N SER A 7 -4.53 9.35 12.41
CA SER A 7 -3.74 10.20 13.33
C SER A 7 -3.02 11.38 12.66
N HIS A 8 -2.62 11.25 11.40
CA HIS A 8 -1.84 12.26 10.67
C HIS A 8 -2.40 12.59 9.28
N VAL A 9 -3.47 11.92 8.82
CA VAL A 9 -4.02 12.09 7.46
C VAL A 9 -5.53 11.81 7.41
N ILE A 10 -6.21 12.39 6.42
CA ILE A 10 -7.63 12.11 6.11
C ILE A 10 -7.68 11.34 4.79
N HIS A 11 -8.42 10.24 4.73
CA HIS A 11 -8.61 9.46 3.50
C HIS A 11 -10.04 9.56 2.99
N LEU A 12 -10.18 9.74 1.67
CA LEU A 12 -11.44 9.55 0.97
C LEU A 12 -11.55 8.08 0.55
N VAL A 13 -12.49 7.34 1.14
CA VAL A 13 -12.64 5.91 0.93
C VAL A 13 -13.91 5.61 0.14
N SER A 14 -13.82 4.64 -0.78
CA SER A 14 -14.97 4.06 -1.47
C SER A 14 -14.90 2.55 -1.32
N LYS A 15 -16.03 1.93 -0.95
CA LYS A 15 -16.16 0.48 -0.87
C LYS A 15 -16.79 -0.03 -2.16
N VAL A 16 -16.15 -1.02 -2.78
CA VAL A 16 -16.67 -1.74 -3.94
C VAL A 16 -16.95 -3.18 -3.49
N THR A 17 -18.13 -3.70 -3.83
CA THR A 17 -18.55 -5.07 -3.50
C THR A 17 -19.17 -5.73 -4.73
N GLY A 18 -19.02 -7.05 -4.84
CA GLY A 18 -19.65 -7.86 -5.88
C GLY A 18 -19.85 -9.29 -5.40
N THR A 19 -20.61 -10.06 -6.16
CA THR A 19 -20.81 -11.50 -5.93
C THR A 19 -19.74 -12.27 -6.71
N LYS A 20 -19.01 -13.14 -6.02
CA LYS A 20 -18.02 -14.03 -6.65
C LYS A 20 -18.72 -15.00 -7.60
N ASP A 21 -18.14 -15.20 -8.79
CA ASP A 21 -18.53 -16.29 -9.69
C ASP A 21 -18.24 -17.65 -9.02
N PRO A 22 -19.23 -18.55 -8.91
CA PRO A 22 -19.04 -19.87 -8.32
C PRO A 22 -17.90 -20.67 -8.94
N GLU A 23 -17.61 -20.47 -10.23
CA GLU A 23 -16.57 -21.20 -10.98
C GLU A 23 -15.16 -20.64 -10.76
N VAL A 24 -15.02 -19.48 -10.10
CA VAL A 24 -13.73 -18.83 -9.85
C VAL A 24 -13.25 -19.09 -8.43
N ASP A 25 -12.07 -19.67 -8.30
CA ASP A 25 -11.42 -19.91 -7.02
C ASP A 25 -10.95 -18.62 -6.33
N THR A 26 -11.01 -18.58 -5.00
CA THR A 26 -10.59 -17.40 -4.22
C THR A 26 -9.14 -16.96 -4.52
N PRO A 27 -8.13 -17.85 -4.63
CA PRO A 27 -6.77 -17.46 -5.01
C PRO A 27 -6.69 -16.72 -6.35
N GLN A 28 -7.54 -17.06 -7.33
CA GLN A 28 -7.57 -16.37 -8.62
C GLN A 28 -8.03 -14.92 -8.45
N ILE A 29 -9.05 -14.67 -7.62
CA ILE A 29 -9.51 -13.32 -7.29
C ILE A 29 -8.40 -12.50 -6.65
N VAL A 30 -7.64 -13.11 -5.74
CA VAL A 30 -6.49 -12.44 -5.11
C VAL A 30 -5.44 -12.10 -6.17
N ALA A 31 -5.10 -13.03 -7.06
CA ALA A 31 -4.13 -12.79 -8.12
C ALA A 31 -4.56 -11.68 -9.09
N ASP A 32 -5.83 -11.66 -9.50
CA ASP A 32 -6.36 -10.67 -10.46
C ASP A 32 -6.45 -9.26 -9.88
N THR A 33 -6.74 -9.16 -8.58
CA THR A 33 -6.88 -7.86 -7.89
C THR A 33 -5.54 -7.31 -7.41
N PHE A 34 -4.54 -8.17 -7.20
CA PHE A 34 -3.20 -7.79 -6.78
C PHE A 34 -2.34 -7.17 -7.92
N PRO A 35 -1.33 -6.33 -7.61
CA PRO A 35 -1.26 -5.49 -6.41
C PRO A 35 -2.35 -4.41 -6.46
N ALA A 36 -2.58 -3.75 -5.33
CA ALA A 36 -3.60 -2.73 -5.20
C ALA A 36 -3.35 -1.56 -6.17
N GLY A 37 -4.40 -1.15 -6.89
CA GLY A 37 -4.33 -0.04 -7.86
C GLY A 37 -3.83 1.28 -7.25
N THR A 38 -4.06 1.50 -5.96
CA THR A 38 -3.60 2.68 -5.21
C THR A 38 -2.08 2.73 -5.01
N LEU A 39 -1.38 1.60 -5.14
CA LEU A 39 0.08 1.50 -4.99
C LEU A 39 0.79 1.24 -6.33
N SER A 40 0.04 0.98 -7.39
CA SER A 40 0.56 0.89 -8.76
C SER A 40 0.25 2.15 -9.57
N GLY A 41 -1.02 2.42 -9.82
CA GLY A 41 -1.50 3.39 -10.81
C GLY A 41 -2.39 2.76 -11.88
N ALA A 42 -2.81 3.58 -12.85
CA ALA A 42 -3.71 3.19 -13.93
C ALA A 42 -3.24 3.77 -15.28
N PRO A 43 -3.20 2.98 -16.37
CA PRO A 43 -3.43 1.52 -16.43
C PRO A 43 -2.38 0.71 -15.66
N LYS A 44 -2.82 -0.30 -14.88
CA LYS A 44 -1.98 -1.05 -13.92
C LYS A 44 -0.68 -1.62 -14.55
N PRO A 45 -0.72 -2.33 -15.70
CA PRO A 45 0.51 -2.90 -16.27
C PRO A 45 1.54 -1.85 -16.68
N MET A 46 1.09 -0.70 -17.20
CA MET A 46 2.00 0.37 -17.60
C MET A 46 2.59 1.09 -16.39
N ALA A 47 1.76 1.36 -15.38
CA ALA A 47 2.22 1.98 -14.15
C ALA A 47 3.28 1.13 -13.44
N LEU A 48 3.08 -0.19 -13.38
CA LEU A 48 4.08 -1.11 -12.80
C LEU A 48 5.40 -1.13 -13.58
N ARG A 49 5.37 -1.02 -14.92
CA ARG A 49 6.60 -0.91 -15.73
C ARG A 49 7.36 0.37 -15.42
N LEU A 50 6.67 1.50 -15.37
CA LEU A 50 7.31 2.79 -15.03
C LEU A 50 7.90 2.77 -13.63
N ILE A 51 7.20 2.17 -12.67
CA ILE A 51 7.72 1.99 -11.30
C ILE A 51 9.01 1.18 -11.33
N GLU A 52 9.03 0.05 -12.04
CA GLU A 52 10.23 -0.80 -12.15
C GLU A 52 11.40 -0.08 -12.86
N GLU A 53 11.11 0.77 -13.85
CA GLU A 53 12.12 1.56 -14.56
C GLU A 53 12.70 2.70 -13.72
N ILE A 54 11.90 3.28 -12.81
CA ILE A 54 12.25 4.49 -12.06
C ILE A 54 12.80 4.17 -10.66
N GLU A 55 12.27 3.14 -9.99
CA GLU A 55 12.72 2.79 -8.64
C GLU A 55 14.04 2.00 -8.67
N ASN A 56 15.02 2.44 -7.90
CA ASN A 56 16.34 1.82 -7.85
C ASN A 56 16.41 0.56 -6.98
N VAL A 57 15.29 0.18 -6.34
CA VAL A 57 15.22 -0.94 -5.39
C VAL A 57 13.92 -1.70 -5.58
N ASN A 58 13.95 -3.00 -5.33
CA ASN A 58 12.74 -3.80 -5.30
C ASN A 58 11.90 -3.45 -4.07
N ARG A 59 10.59 -3.29 -4.25
CA ARG A 59 9.65 -2.92 -3.18
C ARG A 59 9.51 -3.96 -2.07
N SER A 60 9.92 -5.21 -2.30
CA SER A 60 9.82 -6.29 -1.30
C SER A 60 8.37 -6.37 -0.76
N ALA A 61 8.16 -6.17 0.53
CA ALA A 61 6.83 -6.17 1.12
C ALA A 61 5.99 -4.92 0.78
N TYR A 62 6.60 -3.76 0.47
CA TYR A 62 5.88 -2.49 0.28
C TYR A 62 4.92 -2.55 -0.92
N GLY A 63 3.66 -2.19 -0.68
CA GLY A 63 2.59 -2.32 -1.68
C GLY A 63 2.14 -3.76 -1.95
N GLY A 64 2.72 -4.73 -1.24
CA GLY A 64 2.26 -6.11 -1.19
C GLY A 64 1.04 -6.29 -0.29
N ALA A 65 0.78 -7.54 0.12
CA ALA A 65 -0.37 -7.90 0.93
C ALA A 65 0.04 -8.74 2.15
N ILE A 66 -0.60 -8.48 3.28
CA ILE A 66 -0.48 -9.27 4.51
C ILE A 66 -1.87 -9.61 5.04
N GLY A 67 -2.10 -10.87 5.41
CA GLY A 67 -3.45 -11.31 5.79
C GLY A 67 -3.56 -12.82 5.94
N PHE A 68 -4.78 -13.33 5.81
CA PHE A 68 -5.08 -14.75 5.91
C PHE A 68 -6.05 -15.21 4.81
N MET A 69 -5.93 -16.48 4.47
CA MET A 69 -6.90 -17.25 3.68
C MET A 69 -7.20 -18.53 4.47
N ASP A 70 -8.48 -18.84 4.67
CA ASP A 70 -8.88 -20.08 5.34
C ASP A 70 -9.19 -21.20 4.34
N PHE A 71 -9.42 -22.41 4.86
CA PHE A 71 -9.74 -23.59 4.05
C PHE A 71 -11.13 -23.55 3.40
N ASN A 72 -11.99 -22.63 3.82
CA ASN A 72 -13.32 -22.43 3.26
C ASN A 72 -13.32 -21.39 2.13
N GLY A 73 -12.15 -20.86 1.78
CA GLY A 73 -11.99 -19.85 0.75
C GLY A 73 -12.33 -18.43 1.22
N ASN A 74 -12.48 -18.19 2.53
CA ASN A 74 -12.55 -16.83 3.07
C ASN A 74 -11.15 -16.21 3.05
N PHE A 75 -11.09 -14.93 2.71
CA PHE A 75 -9.84 -14.20 2.58
C PHE A 75 -9.99 -12.78 3.09
N ASN A 76 -8.99 -12.32 3.83
CA ASN A 76 -8.85 -10.93 4.21
C ASN A 76 -7.37 -10.54 4.24
N HIS A 77 -7.04 -9.41 3.63
CA HIS A 77 -5.70 -8.87 3.61
C HIS A 77 -5.71 -7.35 3.72
N ALA A 78 -4.61 -6.83 4.26
CA ALA A 78 -4.26 -5.43 4.21
C ALA A 78 -3.13 -5.22 3.20
N ILE A 79 -3.10 -4.05 2.58
CA ILE A 79 -1.94 -3.62 1.80
C ILE A 79 -0.82 -3.27 2.78
N VAL A 80 0.39 -3.73 2.50
CA VAL A 80 1.55 -3.43 3.34
C VAL A 80 2.04 -2.01 3.02
N ILE A 81 1.54 -1.07 3.81
CA ILE A 81 1.93 0.34 3.86
C ILE A 81 1.97 0.79 5.31
N ARG A 82 2.71 1.87 5.62
CA ARG A 82 2.87 2.34 7.01
C ARG A 82 3.37 1.20 7.92
N SER A 83 4.36 0.45 7.44
CA SER A 83 4.92 -0.71 8.12
C SER A 83 6.44 -0.66 8.09
N PHE A 84 7.06 -1.32 9.07
CA PHE A 84 8.48 -1.65 9.05
C PHE A 84 8.68 -3.11 8.62
N VAL A 85 9.69 -3.35 7.79
CA VAL A 85 10.25 -4.68 7.55
C VAL A 85 11.59 -4.74 8.27
N SER A 86 11.67 -5.56 9.31
CA SER A 86 12.94 -5.82 10.00
C SER A 86 13.72 -6.91 9.29
N LYS A 87 14.95 -6.60 8.90
CA LYS A 87 15.86 -7.56 8.27
C LYS A 87 17.29 -7.20 8.62
N ASN A 88 18.09 -8.16 9.04
CA ASN A 88 19.53 -7.98 9.33
C ASN A 88 19.83 -6.81 10.30
N HIS A 89 19.01 -6.67 11.36
CA HIS A 89 19.10 -5.56 12.32
C HIS A 89 18.84 -4.16 11.72
N GLU A 90 18.29 -4.09 10.52
CA GLU A 90 17.83 -2.85 9.89
C GLU A 90 16.30 -2.84 9.78
N LEU A 91 15.70 -1.65 9.95
CA LEU A 91 14.28 -1.43 9.73
C LEU A 91 14.10 -0.70 8.40
N HIS A 92 13.48 -1.39 7.43
CA HIS A 92 13.12 -0.79 6.15
C HIS A 92 11.68 -0.31 6.18
N TYR A 93 11.44 0.90 5.71
CA TYR A 93 10.11 1.48 5.62
C TYR A 93 10.05 2.42 4.42
N GLN A 94 8.90 2.42 3.74
CA GLN A 94 8.72 3.12 2.49
C GLN A 94 7.34 3.76 2.45
N ALA A 95 7.25 4.89 1.76
CA ALA A 95 6.00 5.54 1.39
C ALA A 95 6.15 6.13 -0.01
N GLY A 96 5.01 6.40 -0.64
CA GLY A 96 4.92 6.99 -1.97
C GLY A 96 3.70 7.89 -2.08
N ALA A 97 3.57 8.57 -3.20
CA ALA A 97 2.44 9.42 -3.54
C ALA A 97 1.89 9.04 -4.92
N GLY A 98 0.61 9.31 -5.14
CA GLY A 98 -0.06 9.04 -6.41
C GLY A 98 0.12 10.23 -7.34
N ILE A 99 0.89 10.07 -8.41
CA ILE A 99 1.21 11.17 -9.33
C ILE A 99 0.12 11.30 -10.40
N VAL A 100 -0.39 12.51 -10.57
CA VAL A 100 -1.34 12.89 -11.64
C VAL A 100 -0.80 14.08 -12.44
N SER A 101 -1.46 14.45 -13.53
CA SER A 101 -1.02 15.54 -14.41
C SER A 101 -0.91 16.91 -13.73
N GLU A 102 -1.69 17.11 -12.66
CA GLU A 102 -1.71 18.36 -11.88
C GLU A 102 -0.83 18.28 -10.61
N SER A 103 -0.13 17.17 -10.39
CA SER A 103 0.77 17.00 -9.26
C SER A 103 1.92 18.01 -9.31
N LYS A 104 2.28 18.53 -8.14
CA LYS A 104 3.45 19.41 -7.96
C LYS A 104 4.52 18.63 -7.20
N PRO A 105 5.76 18.49 -7.71
CA PRO A 105 6.78 17.66 -7.09
C PRO A 105 6.98 17.92 -5.59
N GLU A 106 6.95 19.19 -5.18
CA GLU A 106 7.15 19.60 -3.79
C GLU A 106 6.02 19.11 -2.88
N ASN A 107 4.77 19.15 -3.37
CA ASN A 107 3.61 18.69 -2.62
C ASN A 107 3.63 17.17 -2.45
N GLU A 108 3.96 16.44 -3.51
CA GLU A 108 4.01 14.98 -3.47
C GLU A 108 5.12 14.49 -2.53
N LEU A 109 6.27 15.16 -2.56
CA LEU A 109 7.37 14.88 -1.63
C LEU A 109 6.95 15.15 -0.18
N GLN A 110 6.26 16.27 0.07
CA GLN A 110 5.74 16.56 1.40
C GLN A 110 4.71 15.53 1.86
N GLU A 111 3.85 15.03 0.97
CA GLU A 111 2.92 13.95 1.28
C GLU A 111 3.64 12.67 1.69
N VAL A 112 4.73 12.30 1.00
CA VAL A 112 5.58 11.16 1.37
C VAL A 112 6.14 11.34 2.78
N PHE A 113 6.69 12.50 3.11
CA PHE A 113 7.18 12.79 4.46
C PHE A 113 6.07 12.72 5.52
N ASN A 114 4.88 13.25 5.23
CA ASN A 114 3.73 13.17 6.14
C ASN A 114 3.30 11.72 6.37
N LYS A 115 3.38 10.86 5.34
CA LYS A 115 3.09 9.43 5.46
C LYS A 115 4.12 8.71 6.32
N LEU A 116 5.39 9.05 6.17
CA LEU A 116 6.49 8.49 6.96
C LEU A 116 6.51 9.01 8.39
N GLY A 117 6.04 10.23 8.65
CA GLY A 117 6.10 10.86 9.97
C GLY A 117 5.49 10.03 11.10
N ALA A 118 4.40 9.29 10.82
CA ALA A 118 3.81 8.38 11.80
C ALA A 118 4.75 7.22 12.20
N LEU A 119 5.54 6.72 11.25
CA LEU A 119 6.53 5.67 11.47
C LEU A 119 7.76 6.22 12.19
N THR A 120 8.29 7.36 11.75
CA THR A 120 9.40 8.04 12.42
C THR A 120 9.05 8.35 13.87
N LYS A 121 7.82 8.83 14.13
CA LYS A 121 7.38 9.10 15.50
C LYS A 121 7.29 7.84 16.36
N ALA A 122 6.86 6.72 15.78
CA ALA A 122 6.84 5.44 16.47
C ALA A 122 8.25 4.95 16.83
N LEU A 123 9.26 5.20 15.99
CA LEU A 123 10.66 4.90 16.29
C LEU A 123 11.18 5.75 17.45
N GLU A 124 10.96 7.06 17.43
CA GLU A 124 11.37 7.96 18.53
C GLU A 124 10.82 7.49 19.88
N ILE A 125 9.54 7.11 19.93
CA ILE A 125 8.91 6.61 21.17
C ILE A 125 9.53 5.26 21.58
N ALA A 126 9.84 4.39 20.64
CA ALA A 126 10.40 3.07 20.92
C ALA A 126 11.84 3.13 21.45
N GLU A 127 12.61 4.19 21.13
CA GLU A 127 13.96 4.41 21.67
C GLU A 127 13.96 4.78 23.17
N GLU A 128 12.83 5.29 23.68
CA GLU A 128 12.66 5.68 25.08
C GLU A 128 12.10 4.56 25.98
N ILE A 129 11.83 3.37 25.43
CA ILE A 129 11.29 2.18 26.14
C ILE A 129 12.41 1.18 26.40
#